data_AF-A0A6L9ZIU8-F1
#
_entry.id   AF-A0A6L9ZIU8-F1
#
_cell.length_a   1.000
_cell.length_b   1.000
_cell.length_c   1.000
_cell.angle_alpha   90.00
_cell.angle_beta   90.00
_cell.angle_gamma   90.00
#
_symmetry.space_group_name_H-M   'P 1'
#
loop_
_entity.id
_entity.type
_entity.pdbx_description
1 polymer ?
#
loop_
_entity_poly.entity_id
_entity_poly.type
_entity_poly.pdbx_seq_one_letter_code
_entity_poly.pdbx_strand_id
1 'polypeptide(L)'
;VVDNVILLRYVELSGRIGRAINIMKVRGAPHSKEIRFFEITSNGININEVIQAQTGVLTGMPVFNNNYLNDNGFKDLLNQSRNIMKILQGVEEMDINELANRTGFSPQELLHELENLKQQGMVITWESQNTTYYKATI
;
A
#
# COMPACT_ATOMS: atom_id res chain seq x y z
N VAL A 1 9.82 26.97 24.48
CA VAL A 1 8.51 26.27 24.49
C VAL A 1 7.77 26.64 23.21
N VAL A 2 7.18 25.69 22.50
CA VAL A 2 6.43 25.93 21.25
C VAL A 2 5.00 25.42 21.37
N ASP A 3 4.05 26.06 20.68
CA ASP A 3 2.64 25.66 20.72
C ASP A 3 2.31 24.55 19.73
N ASN A 4 2.93 24.57 18.54
CA ASN A 4 2.71 23.59 17.49
C ASN A 4 4.02 22.90 17.09
N VAL A 5 3.96 21.60 16.84
CA VAL A 5 5.10 20.80 16.37
C VAL A 5 4.65 19.91 15.21
N ILE A 6 5.30 20.08 14.06
CA ILE A 6 5.15 19.22 12.89
C ILE A 6 6.46 18.45 12.73
N LEU A 7 6.35 17.14 12.60
CA LEU A 7 7.48 16.25 12.37
C LEU A 7 7.51 15.84 10.90
N LEU A 8 8.64 16.07 10.25
CA LEU A 8 8.97 15.55 8.92
C LEU A 8 10.11 14.56 9.04
N ARG A 9 10.03 13.44 8.33
CA ARG A 9 11.10 12.43 8.38
C ARG A 9 11.16 11.59 7.12
N TYR A 10 12.29 10.92 6.95
CA TYR A 10 12.41 9.82 6.00
C TYR A 10 11.91 8.51 6.62
N VAL A 11 11.39 7.65 5.75
CA VAL A 11 10.98 6.28 6.06
C VAL A 11 11.51 5.36 4.98
N GLU A 12 12.02 4.19 5.35
CA GLU A 12 12.46 3.17 4.41
C GLU A 12 11.37 2.11 4.21
N LEU A 13 11.00 1.86 2.95
CA LEU A 13 9.93 0.94 2.56
C LEU A 13 10.39 0.13 1.35
N SER A 14 10.51 -1.18 1.52
CA SER A 14 10.84 -2.13 0.44
C SER A 14 12.04 -1.66 -0.42
N GLY A 15 13.10 -1.17 0.25
CA GLY A 15 14.32 -0.68 -0.39
C GLY A 15 14.22 0.72 -1.02
N ARG A 16 13.13 1.46 -0.77
CA ARG A 16 12.91 2.83 -1.23
C ARG A 16 12.84 3.81 -0.06
N ILE A 17 13.32 5.02 -0.28
CA ILE A 17 13.20 6.11 0.70
C ILE A 17 11.96 6.93 0.39
N GLY A 18 11.00 6.92 1.32
CA GLY A 18 9.83 7.78 1.34
C GLY A 18 9.95 8.92 2.36
N ARG A 19 8.98 9.83 2.35
CA ARG A 19 8.89 10.96 3.29
C ARG A 19 7.56 10.91 4.02
N ALA A 20 7.59 11.18 5.32
CA ALA A 20 6.44 11.11 6.21
C ALA A 20 6.26 12.40 7.02
N ILE A 21 5.01 12.80 7.22
CA ILE A 21 4.59 13.97 8.00
C ILE A 21 3.66 13.55 9.13
N ASN A 22 3.81 14.19 10.30
CA ASN A 22 2.91 14.02 11.44
C ASN A 22 2.79 15.33 12.23
N ILE A 23 1.61 15.56 12.81
CA ILE A 23 1.41 16.63 13.78
C ILE A 23 1.66 16.06 15.17
N MET A 24 2.79 16.42 15.77
CA MET A 24 3.19 15.93 17.10
C MET A 24 2.48 16.67 18.22
N LYS A 25 2.15 17.96 18.00
CA LYS A 25 1.53 18.82 19.01
C LYS A 25 0.77 19.95 18.35
N VAL A 26 -0.43 20.21 18.87
CA VAL A 26 -1.16 21.49 18.73
C VAL A 26 -1.70 21.89 20.09
N ARG A 27 -1.55 23.15 20.48
CA ARG A 27 -2.13 23.69 21.71
C ARG A 27 -3.51 24.29 21.44
N GLY A 28 -4.50 23.91 22.26
CA GLY A 28 -5.83 24.53 22.22
C GLY A 28 -6.74 24.04 21.09
N ALA A 29 -6.32 23.05 20.30
CA ALA A 29 -7.16 22.41 19.29
C ALA A 29 -6.77 20.92 19.12
N PRO A 30 -7.73 20.06 18.73
CA PRO A 30 -7.39 18.70 18.30
C PRO A 30 -6.56 18.73 17.01
N HIS A 31 -5.74 17.70 16.81
CA HIS A 31 -4.97 17.52 15.59
C HIS A 31 -4.99 16.05 15.14
N SER A 32 -4.69 15.81 13.86
CA SER A 32 -4.53 14.45 13.36
C SER A 32 -3.38 13.75 14.09
N LYS A 33 -3.62 12.50 14.48
CA LYS A 33 -2.63 11.60 15.10
C LYS A 33 -1.98 10.68 14.07
N GLU A 34 -2.38 10.77 12.81
CA GLU A 34 -1.91 9.93 11.74
C GLU A 34 -0.51 10.35 11.30
N ILE A 35 0.26 9.38 10.83
CA ILE A 35 1.50 9.63 10.10
C ILE A 35 1.20 9.36 8.63
N ARG A 36 1.45 10.33 7.76
CA ARG A 36 1.06 10.28 6.35
C ARG A 36 2.28 10.41 5.45
N PHE A 37 2.21 9.80 4.28
CA PHE A 37 3.18 10.07 3.23
C PHE A 37 3.03 11.50 2.73
N PHE A 38 4.13 12.09 2.27
CA PHE A 38 4.07 13.34 1.52
C PHE A 38 5.12 13.41 0.43
N GLU A 39 4.81 14.17 -0.61
CA GLU A 39 5.72 14.46 -1.71
C GLU A 39 5.88 15.96 -1.90
N ILE A 40 7.06 16.37 -2.37
CA ILE A 40 7.32 17.74 -2.79
C ILE A 40 7.32 17.74 -4.31
N THR A 41 6.35 18.45 -4.88
CA THR A 41 6.14 18.61 -6.32
C THR A 41 6.46 20.05 -6.73
N SER A 42 6.44 20.35 -8.03
CA SER A 42 6.52 21.73 -8.53
C SER A 42 5.40 22.64 -8.02
N ASN A 43 4.27 22.05 -7.59
CA ASN A 43 3.10 22.76 -7.07
C ASN A 43 3.10 22.86 -5.53
N GLY A 44 4.13 22.36 -4.86
CA GLY A 44 4.24 22.36 -3.39
C GLY A 44 4.13 20.97 -2.78
N ILE A 45 3.71 20.92 -1.50
CA ILE A 45 3.63 19.68 -0.72
C ILE A 45 2.28 19.00 -0.97
N ASN A 46 2.32 17.75 -1.41
CA ASN A 46 1.15 16.89 -1.49
C ASN A 46 1.16 15.91 -0.30
N ILE A 47 0.06 15.85 0.47
CA ILE A 47 -0.09 14.93 1.60
C ILE A 47 -0.96 13.76 1.14
N ASN A 48 -0.41 12.56 1.24
CA ASN A 48 -0.98 11.33 0.69
C ASN A 48 -1.63 10.48 1.80
N GLU A 49 -1.69 9.17 1.58
CA GLU A 49 -2.29 8.18 2.48
C GLU A 49 -1.55 8.04 3.83
N VAL A 50 -2.25 7.43 4.78
CA VAL A 50 -1.74 7.09 6.12
C VAL A 50 -0.81 5.88 6.03
N ILE A 51 0.32 5.94 6.72
CA ILE A 51 1.25 4.81 6.83
C ILE A 51 0.64 3.74 7.74
N GLN A 52 0.26 2.60 7.18
CA GLN A 52 -0.35 1.46 7.88
C GLN A 52 0.67 0.56 8.59
N ALA A 53 1.63 1.15 9.30
CA ALA A 53 2.63 0.40 10.05
C ALA A 53 2.21 0.19 11.50
N GLN A 54 2.59 -0.96 12.07
CA GLN A 54 2.33 -1.29 13.47
C GLN A 54 3.22 -0.49 14.42
N THR A 55 4.48 -0.29 14.03
CA THR A 55 5.47 0.45 14.81
C THR A 55 6.60 0.95 13.89
N GLY A 56 7.61 1.62 14.46
CA GLY A 56 8.84 1.96 13.74
C GLY A 56 8.75 3.14 12.76
N VAL A 57 7.56 3.68 12.50
CA VAL A 57 7.43 4.90 11.68
C VAL A 57 8.20 6.06 12.31
N LEU A 58 8.13 6.19 13.64
CA LEU A 58 8.88 7.21 14.40
C LEU A 58 10.37 6.88 14.56
N THR A 59 10.85 5.71 14.14
CA THR A 59 12.28 5.41 14.03
C THR A 59 12.78 5.50 12.58
N GLY A 60 11.87 5.62 11.61
CA GLY A 60 12.20 5.66 10.18
C GLY A 60 12.27 4.28 9.54
N MET A 61 12.14 3.23 10.34
CA MET A 61 12.10 1.82 9.93
C MET A 61 10.71 1.26 10.27
N PRO A 62 9.68 1.57 9.46
CA PRO A 62 8.33 1.09 9.72
C PRO A 62 8.30 -0.44 9.74
N VAL A 63 7.73 -0.99 10.80
CA VAL A 63 7.41 -2.42 10.91
C VAL A 63 5.93 -2.55 10.66
N PHE A 64 5.60 -3.18 9.54
CA PHE A 64 4.23 -3.50 9.19
C PHE A 64 3.78 -4.73 9.96
N ASN A 65 2.52 -4.72 10.41
CA ASN A 65 1.97 -5.90 11.05
C ASN A 65 1.88 -7.01 10.00
N ASN A 66 2.70 -8.05 10.14
CA ASN A 66 2.68 -9.18 9.22
C ASN A 66 1.50 -10.13 9.49
N ASN A 67 0.54 -9.74 10.34
CA ASN A 67 -0.71 -10.48 10.54
C ASN A 67 -1.64 -10.49 9.30
N TYR A 68 -1.24 -9.87 8.19
CA TYR A 68 -1.86 -10.14 6.89
C TYR A 68 -1.41 -11.49 6.28
N LEU A 69 -0.31 -12.08 6.75
CA LEU A 69 0.24 -13.34 6.23
C LEU A 69 0.02 -14.54 7.16
N ASN A 70 -0.27 -14.31 8.44
CA ASN A 70 -0.44 -15.37 9.43
C ASN A 70 -1.88 -15.37 9.95
N ASP A 71 -2.69 -16.28 9.39
CA ASP A 71 -4.09 -16.56 9.72
C ASP A 71 -5.03 -15.34 9.72
N ASN A 72 -5.73 -15.15 8.59
CA ASN A 72 -6.90 -14.26 8.38
C ASN A 72 -6.67 -12.90 7.69
N GLY A 73 -5.52 -12.61 7.07
CA GLY A 73 -5.26 -11.36 6.33
C GLY A 73 -6.14 -11.08 5.09
N PHE A 74 -7.01 -12.02 4.75
CA PHE A 74 -7.98 -11.90 3.67
C PHE A 74 -9.42 -11.97 4.16
N LYS A 75 -9.66 -11.91 5.48
CA LYS A 75 -11.00 -12.09 6.07
C LYS A 75 -11.99 -11.01 5.66
N ASP A 76 -11.50 -9.81 5.39
CA ASP A 76 -12.28 -8.67 4.93
C ASP A 76 -12.25 -8.49 3.39
N LEU A 77 -11.44 -9.29 2.69
CA LEU A 77 -11.46 -9.37 1.23
C LEU A 77 -12.55 -10.37 0.81
N LEU A 78 -13.25 -10.06 -0.28
CA LEU A 78 -14.11 -11.06 -0.90
C LEU A 78 -13.26 -12.31 -1.22
N ASN A 79 -13.89 -13.49 -1.21
CA ASN A 79 -13.19 -14.76 -1.47
C ASN A 79 -12.35 -14.73 -2.77
N GLN A 80 -12.74 -13.88 -3.73
CA GLN A 80 -12.07 -13.69 -5.02
C GLN A 80 -10.71 -12.99 -4.88
N SER A 81 -10.63 -11.85 -4.19
CA SER A 81 -9.38 -11.09 -3.99
C SER A 81 -8.34 -11.89 -3.19
N ARG A 82 -8.80 -12.71 -2.24
CA ARG A 82 -7.95 -13.66 -1.51
C ARG A 82 -7.21 -14.62 -2.43
N ASN A 83 -7.93 -15.22 -3.37
CA ASN A 83 -7.37 -16.22 -4.26
C ASN A 83 -6.39 -15.57 -5.25
N ILE A 84 -6.71 -14.38 -5.76
CA ILE A 84 -5.84 -13.59 -6.64
C ILE A 84 -4.50 -13.31 -5.93
N MET A 85 -4.54 -12.75 -4.73
CA MET A 85 -3.34 -12.36 -4.00
C MET A 85 -2.46 -13.54 -3.59
N LYS A 86 -3.05 -14.68 -3.20
CA LYS A 86 -2.29 -15.91 -2.93
C LYS A 86 -1.52 -16.40 -4.16
N ILE A 87 -2.13 -16.30 -5.34
CA ILE A 87 -1.48 -16.69 -6.59
C ILE A 87 -0.37 -15.70 -6.93
N LEU A 88 -0.65 -14.39 -6.88
CA LEU A 88 0.31 -13.34 -7.22
C LEU A 88 1.50 -13.26 -6.24
N GLN A 89 1.34 -13.67 -4.98
CA GLN A 89 2.45 -13.77 -4.03
C GLN A 89 3.37 -14.98 -4.30
N GLY A 90 2.87 -16.01 -4.99
CA GLY A 90 3.63 -17.20 -5.34
C GLY A 90 4.39 -17.12 -6.68
N VAL A 91 4.29 -15.98 -7.38
CA VAL A 91 4.89 -15.75 -8.70
C VAL A 91 5.49 -14.35 -8.77
N GLU A 92 6.44 -14.11 -9.67
CA GLU A 92 7.03 -12.78 -9.82
C GLU A 92 6.10 -11.80 -10.54
N GLU A 93 5.45 -12.23 -11.61
CA GLU A 93 4.48 -11.47 -12.40
C GLU A 93 3.55 -12.42 -13.17
N MET A 94 2.36 -11.95 -13.53
CA MET A 94 1.35 -12.78 -14.21
C MET A 94 0.45 -11.92 -15.11
N ASP A 95 0.11 -12.42 -16.30
CA ASP A 95 -0.87 -11.75 -17.17
C ASP A 95 -2.32 -12.09 -16.79
N ILE A 96 -3.27 -11.30 -17.30
CA ILE A 96 -4.70 -11.45 -16.97
C ILE A 96 -5.28 -12.80 -17.39
N ASN A 97 -4.83 -13.38 -18.50
CA ASN A 97 -5.34 -14.65 -19.01
C ASN A 97 -4.77 -15.82 -18.21
N GLU A 98 -3.49 -15.77 -17.87
CA GLU A 98 -2.88 -16.76 -16.97
C GLU A 98 -3.54 -16.73 -15.58
N LEU A 99 -3.82 -15.53 -15.06
CA LEU A 99 -4.54 -15.37 -13.80
C LEU A 99 -5.99 -15.89 -13.88
N ALA A 100 -6.69 -15.66 -14.99
CA ALA A 100 -8.03 -16.22 -15.25
C ALA A 100 -8.01 -17.75 -15.26
N ASN A 101 -7.05 -18.35 -15.95
CA ASN A 101 -6.89 -19.80 -16.01
C ASN A 101 -6.63 -20.43 -14.63
N ARG A 102 -5.89 -19.73 -13.76
CA ARG A 102 -5.56 -20.23 -12.42
C ARG A 102 -6.63 -19.98 -11.37
N THR A 103 -7.34 -18.86 -11.47
CA THR A 103 -8.39 -18.49 -10.51
C THR A 103 -9.76 -19.08 -10.87
N GLY A 104 -10.00 -19.37 -12.15
CA GLY A 104 -11.30 -19.79 -12.67
C GLY A 104 -12.31 -18.64 -12.84
N PHE A 105 -11.88 -17.39 -12.66
CA PHE A 105 -12.72 -16.19 -12.87
C PHE A 105 -12.61 -15.67 -14.29
N SER A 106 -13.62 -14.93 -14.73
CA SER A 106 -13.55 -14.25 -16.02
C SER A 106 -12.54 -13.10 -15.98
N PRO A 107 -11.88 -12.76 -17.11
CA PRO A 107 -10.97 -11.63 -17.17
C PRO A 107 -11.61 -10.29 -16.75
N GLN A 108 -12.91 -10.11 -16.99
CA GLN A 108 -13.63 -8.88 -16.64
C GLN A 108 -13.80 -8.73 -15.12
N GLU A 109 -14.15 -9.82 -14.43
CA GLU A 109 -14.26 -9.85 -12.96
C GLU A 109 -12.88 -9.60 -12.32
N LEU A 110 -11.83 -10.20 -12.88
CA LEU A 110 -10.46 -10.00 -12.41
C LEU A 110 -9.98 -8.56 -12.58
N LEU A 111 -10.28 -7.91 -13.70
CA LEU A 111 -9.86 -6.52 -13.93
C LEU A 111 -10.46 -5.57 -12.90
N HIS A 112 -11.74 -5.75 -12.56
CA HIS A 112 -12.38 -4.94 -11.51
C HIS A 112 -11.69 -5.14 -10.17
N GLU A 113 -11.41 -6.39 -9.80
CA GLU A 113 -10.81 -6.71 -8.50
C GLU A 113 -9.35 -6.29 -8.41
N LEU A 114 -8.57 -6.47 -9.49
CA LEU A 114 -7.18 -6.03 -9.57
C LEU A 114 -7.06 -4.51 -9.49
N GLU A 115 -8.01 -3.76 -10.04
CA GLU A 115 -8.03 -2.30 -9.89
C GLU A 115 -8.30 -1.90 -8.44
N ASN A 116 -9.22 -2.58 -7.74
CA ASN A 116 -9.46 -2.36 -6.31
C ASN A 116 -8.20 -2.67 -5.48
N LEU A 117 -7.54 -3.80 -5.75
CA LEU A 117 -6.29 -4.21 -5.08
C LEU A 117 -5.14 -3.23 -5.38
N LYS A 118 -5.06 -2.71 -6.61
CA LYS A 118 -4.09 -1.70 -7.00
C LYS A 118 -4.31 -0.36 -6.29
N GLN A 119 -5.56 0.10 -6.17
CA GLN A 119 -5.90 1.28 -5.37
C GLN A 119 -5.54 1.13 -3.89
N GLN A 120 -5.58 -0.11 -3.38
CA GLN A 120 -5.15 -0.46 -2.02
C GLN A 120 -3.63 -0.67 -1.89
N GLY A 121 -2.87 -0.49 -2.98
CA GLY A 121 -1.41 -0.65 -3.00
C GLY A 121 -0.94 -2.10 -2.92
N MET A 122 -1.85 -3.06 -3.03
CA MET A 122 -1.58 -4.50 -2.89
C MET A 122 -1.08 -5.16 -4.17
N VAL A 123 -1.41 -4.58 -5.33
CA VAL A 123 -0.97 -5.06 -6.65
C VAL A 123 -0.37 -3.90 -7.44
N ILE A 124 0.72 -4.17 -8.13
CA ILE A 124 1.34 -3.26 -9.10
C ILE A 124 1.25 -3.85 -10.50
N THR A 125 1.21 -2.97 -11.50
CA THR A 125 1.07 -3.35 -12.91
C THR A 125 2.20 -2.83 -13.77
N TRP A 126 2.59 -3.61 -14.75
CA TRP A 126 3.61 -3.25 -15.74
C TRP A 126 3.10 -3.58 -17.14
N GLU A 127 3.48 -2.78 -18.13
CA GLU A 127 3.16 -3.07 -19.53
C GLU A 127 4.41 -3.50 -20.28
N SER A 128 4.33 -4.62 -20.98
CA SER A 128 5.39 -5.14 -21.85
C SER A 128 4.79 -5.77 -23.09
N GLN A 129 5.30 -5.41 -24.27
CA GLN A 129 4.88 -5.99 -25.55
C GLN A 129 3.35 -6.04 -25.75
N ASN A 130 2.64 -4.97 -25.35
CA ASN A 130 1.17 -4.86 -25.42
C ASN A 130 0.39 -5.82 -24.48
N THR A 131 1.05 -6.33 -23.44
CA THR A 131 0.48 -7.16 -22.38
C THR A 131 0.68 -6.50 -21.02
N THR A 132 -0.36 -6.47 -20.20
CA THR A 132 -0.32 -5.98 -18.82
C THR A 132 -0.03 -7.13 -17.86
N TYR A 133 1.00 -6.98 -17.04
CA TYR A 133 1.41 -7.92 -16.01
C TYR A 133 1.07 -7.37 -14.64
N TYR A 134 0.64 -8.26 -13.74
CA TYR A 134 0.25 -7.97 -12.36
C TYR A 134 1.22 -8.65 -11.41
N LYS A 135 1.61 -7.93 -10.35
CA LYS A 135 2.52 -8.42 -9.32
C LYS A 135 2.02 -8.02 -7.94
N ALA A 136 2.09 -8.92 -6.97
CA ALA A 136 1.77 -8.59 -5.58
C ALA A 136 2.84 -7.67 -4.97
N THR A 137 2.40 -6.67 -4.22
CA THR A 137 3.25 -5.86 -3.36
C THR A 137 3.56 -6.67 -2.10
N ILE A 138 4.86 -6.88 -1.82
CA ILE A 138 5.36 -7.58 -0.63
C ILE A 138 5.72 -6.57 0.45
#